data_AF-A0A7R9NYW4-F1
#
_entry.id   AF-A0A7R9NYW4-F1
#
_cell.length_a   1.000
_cell.length_b   1.000
_cell.length_c   1.000
_cell.angle_alpha   90.00
_cell.angle_beta   90.00
_cell.angle_gamma   90.00
#
_symmetry.space_group_name_H-M   'P 1'
#
loop_
_entity.id
_entity.type
_entity.pdbx_description
1 polymer ?
#
loop_
_entity_poly.entity_id
_entity_poly.type
_entity_poly.pdbx_seq_one_letter_code
_entity_poly.pdbx_strand_id
1 'polypeptide(L)'
;MFHTRHTDKEHRTEVEQADVSHTAHDKEHRIEVEQADVSHTAHRQRTSYRGRTNRCFTHGTLTKNIVPRYKNHPLYVLRKDLLKFEAIYPPDAPTLGFIRGHEVFARECVKNLHSRETWVKEAKVVRLGEKPYKIVKARPKYDRMTGIVIKDLPLEVFGEWQVEDYIPPPAVDGKVPRNAYGNVELFKPCMLPKGTVHLQINGLNRVAKKLNIDCAPAVVGFDFHCGGSHPTYDGFVVCEEFVDILLDAWNQELEESEKRRQDKHDKRVYGNWRRLIKGLLIRERLQARYSFERQEDSSKGKLKVKKRKIKRSIPSFAWRETGKPFRKNSSFNTPDQDSNLDLPINSGLVYCESSALDFAAIEVG
;
A
#
# COMPACT_ATOMS: atom_id res chain seq x y z
N MET A 1 7.78 -0.83 -68.52
CA MET A 1 8.24 -1.01 -67.11
C MET A 1 7.14 -0.73 -66.09
N PHE A 2 5.92 -1.27 -66.25
CA PHE A 2 4.81 -0.99 -65.30
C PHE A 2 3.83 -2.17 -65.15
N HIS A 3 4.28 -3.42 -65.13
CA HIS A 3 3.38 -4.58 -64.93
C HIS A 3 3.86 -5.59 -63.86
N THR A 4 4.93 -5.32 -63.13
CA THR A 4 5.49 -6.24 -62.11
C THR A 4 5.38 -5.75 -60.66
N ARG A 5 4.73 -4.61 -60.39
CA ARG A 5 4.58 -4.06 -59.01
C ARG A 5 3.21 -4.27 -58.37
N HIS A 6 2.23 -4.79 -59.12
CA HIS A 6 0.87 -4.99 -58.59
C HIS A 6 0.71 -6.34 -57.88
N THR A 7 1.40 -7.38 -58.38
CA THR A 7 1.37 -8.75 -57.84
C THR A 7 2.06 -8.86 -56.47
N ASP A 8 3.12 -8.09 -56.22
CA ASP A 8 3.87 -8.14 -54.95
C ASP A 8 3.13 -7.49 -53.77
N LYS A 9 2.19 -6.57 -54.04
CA LYS A 9 1.36 -5.96 -52.99
C LYS A 9 0.21 -6.87 -52.57
N GLU A 10 -0.43 -7.54 -53.53
CA GLU A 10 -1.51 -8.49 -53.27
C GLU A 10 -0.99 -9.71 -52.50
N HIS A 11 0.17 -10.24 -52.90
CA HIS A 11 0.79 -11.39 -52.24
C HIS A 11 1.22 -11.07 -50.80
N ARG A 12 1.61 -9.82 -50.50
CA ARG A 12 2.00 -9.38 -49.15
C ARG A 12 0.80 -9.18 -48.23
N THR A 13 -0.33 -8.71 -48.76
CA THR A 13 -1.59 -8.62 -48.00
C THR A 13 -2.21 -9.99 -47.72
N GLU A 14 -2.05 -10.97 -48.62
CA GLU A 14 -2.51 -12.35 -48.38
C GLU A 14 -1.68 -13.06 -47.31
N VAL A 15 -0.35 -12.83 -47.27
CA VAL A 15 0.52 -13.38 -46.22
C VAL A 15 0.22 -12.75 -44.86
N GLU A 16 -0.01 -11.43 -44.79
CA GLU A 16 -0.44 -10.78 -43.54
C GLU A 16 -1.82 -11.26 -43.07
N GLN A 17 -2.77 -11.49 -43.97
CA GLN A 17 -4.08 -12.06 -43.60
C GLN A 17 -3.97 -13.52 -43.15
N ALA A 18 -3.09 -14.31 -43.76
CA ALA A 18 -2.81 -15.68 -43.34
C ALA A 18 -2.18 -15.72 -41.94
N ASP A 19 -1.19 -14.86 -41.65
CA ASP A 19 -0.54 -14.77 -40.33
C ASP A 19 -1.52 -14.31 -39.23
N VAL A 20 -2.43 -13.38 -39.54
CA VAL A 20 -3.49 -12.95 -38.61
C VAL A 20 -4.49 -14.08 -38.36
N SER A 21 -4.84 -14.87 -39.38
CA SER A 21 -5.74 -16.02 -39.22
C SER A 21 -5.12 -17.17 -38.43
N HIS A 22 -3.83 -17.46 -38.65
CA HIS A 22 -3.09 -18.50 -37.92
C HIS A 22 -2.94 -18.12 -36.44
N THR A 23 -2.59 -16.87 -36.16
CA THR A 23 -2.48 -16.37 -34.78
C THR A 23 -3.84 -16.26 -34.05
N ALA A 24 -4.95 -16.14 -34.78
CA ALA A 24 -6.30 -16.23 -34.20
C ALA A 24 -6.67 -17.68 -33.86
N HIS A 25 -6.40 -18.62 -34.76
CA HIS A 25 -6.68 -20.05 -34.56
C HIS A 25 -5.83 -20.66 -33.43
N ASP A 26 -4.58 -20.22 -33.27
CA ASP A 26 -3.71 -20.63 -32.15
C ASP A 26 -4.21 -20.11 -30.80
N LYS A 27 -4.83 -18.92 -30.77
CA LYS A 27 -5.46 -18.36 -29.55
C LYS A 27 -6.73 -19.10 -29.19
N GLU A 28 -7.59 -19.43 -30.16
CA GLU A 28 -8.80 -20.21 -29.92
C GLU A 28 -8.47 -21.62 -29.42
N HIS A 29 -7.51 -22.31 -30.04
CA HIS A 29 -7.06 -23.62 -29.58
C HIS A 29 -6.47 -23.57 -28.16
N ARG A 30 -5.71 -22.51 -27.82
CA ARG A 30 -5.19 -22.33 -26.45
C ARG A 30 -6.32 -22.12 -25.43
N ILE A 31 -7.37 -21.39 -25.80
CA ILE A 31 -8.56 -21.20 -24.95
C ILE A 31 -9.30 -22.52 -24.76
N GLU A 32 -9.46 -23.33 -25.81
CA GLU A 32 -10.11 -24.65 -25.72
C GLU A 32 -9.32 -25.62 -24.83
N VAL A 33 -8.00 -25.66 -24.96
CA VAL A 33 -7.12 -26.49 -24.10
C VAL A 33 -7.19 -26.02 -22.64
N GLU A 34 -7.18 -24.71 -22.38
CA GLU A 34 -7.32 -24.18 -21.02
C GLU A 34 -8.71 -24.48 -20.41
N GLN A 35 -9.79 -24.43 -21.21
CA GLN A 35 -11.13 -24.84 -20.78
C GLN A 35 -11.20 -26.35 -20.49
N ALA A 36 -10.53 -27.18 -21.30
CA ALA A 36 -10.42 -28.61 -21.07
C ALA A 36 -9.64 -28.92 -19.77
N ASP A 37 -8.55 -28.20 -19.48
CA ASP A 37 -7.78 -28.34 -18.25
C ASP A 37 -8.56 -27.93 -17.00
N VAL A 38 -9.39 -26.87 -17.08
CA VAL A 38 -10.32 -26.49 -16.01
C VAL A 38 -11.36 -27.59 -15.78
N SER A 39 -11.87 -28.21 -16.84
CA SER A 39 -12.81 -29.33 -16.72
C SER A 39 -12.16 -30.60 -16.14
N HIS A 40 -10.91 -30.89 -16.51
CA HIS A 40 -10.13 -32.03 -16.01
C HIS A 40 -9.71 -31.85 -14.55
N THR A 41 -9.31 -30.64 -14.15
CA THR A 41 -9.03 -30.32 -12.74
C THR A 41 -10.29 -30.37 -11.89
N ALA A 42 -11.42 -29.87 -12.38
CA ALA A 42 -12.72 -30.03 -11.73
C ALA A 42 -13.10 -31.53 -11.59
N HIS A 43 -12.87 -32.34 -12.63
CA HIS A 43 -13.13 -33.79 -12.59
C HIS A 43 -12.20 -34.53 -11.61
N ARG A 44 -10.91 -34.20 -11.56
CA ARG A 44 -9.94 -34.79 -10.62
C ARG A 44 -10.24 -34.42 -9.17
N GLN A 45 -10.69 -33.19 -8.93
CA GLN A 45 -11.21 -32.78 -7.64
C GLN A 45 -12.48 -33.59 -7.29
N ARG A 46 -13.40 -33.76 -8.24
CA ARG A 46 -14.65 -34.55 -8.09
C ARG A 46 -14.40 -35.99 -7.63
N THR A 47 -13.44 -36.69 -8.23
CA THR A 47 -13.09 -38.07 -7.84
C THR A 47 -12.46 -38.14 -6.45
N SER A 48 -11.63 -37.15 -6.09
CA SER A 48 -11.04 -37.03 -4.75
C SER A 48 -12.11 -36.78 -3.67
N TYR A 49 -13.04 -35.85 -3.92
CA TYR A 49 -14.14 -35.53 -3.02
C TYR A 49 -15.05 -36.74 -2.80
N ARG A 50 -15.48 -37.45 -3.86
CA ARG A 50 -16.35 -38.64 -3.76
C ARG A 50 -15.74 -39.77 -2.92
N GLY A 51 -14.41 -39.91 -2.91
CA GLY A 51 -13.69 -40.88 -2.07
C GLY A 51 -13.54 -40.45 -0.60
N ARG A 52 -13.57 -39.14 -0.31
CA ARG A 52 -13.53 -38.59 1.05
C ARG A 52 -14.92 -38.54 1.70
N THR A 53 -15.96 -38.17 0.95
CA THR A 53 -17.34 -38.11 1.46
C THR A 53 -17.80 -39.45 2.03
N ASN A 54 -17.41 -40.57 1.41
CA ASN A 54 -17.76 -41.91 1.90
C ASN A 54 -17.03 -42.28 3.21
N ARG A 55 -15.89 -41.64 3.52
CA ARG A 55 -15.11 -41.90 4.74
C ARG A 55 -15.52 -41.01 5.92
N CYS A 56 -16.06 -39.82 5.67
CA CYS A 56 -16.48 -38.88 6.72
C CYS A 56 -17.85 -39.22 7.32
N PHE A 57 -18.65 -40.06 6.65
CA PHE A 57 -19.97 -40.48 7.12
C PHE A 57 -19.94 -41.44 8.33
N THR A 58 -18.77 -41.98 8.70
CA THR A 58 -18.65 -43.01 9.74
C THR A 58 -18.28 -42.50 11.13
N HIS A 59 -17.84 -41.24 11.31
CA HIS A 59 -17.26 -40.77 12.59
C HIS A 59 -17.90 -39.55 13.26
N GLY A 60 -19.03 -39.04 12.78
CA GLY A 60 -19.71 -37.97 13.49
C GLY A 60 -21.17 -37.90 13.10
N THR A 61 -22.05 -38.25 14.03
CA THR A 61 -23.49 -38.09 13.88
C THR A 61 -23.79 -36.64 13.53
N LEU A 62 -24.19 -36.37 12.27
CA LEU A 62 -24.83 -35.12 11.90
C LEU A 62 -26.05 -34.97 12.82
N THR A 63 -25.91 -34.20 13.89
CA THR A 63 -26.99 -34.05 14.87
C THR A 63 -28.12 -33.31 14.16
N LYS A 64 -29.19 -34.05 13.85
CA LYS A 64 -30.30 -33.64 12.99
C LYS A 64 -31.08 -32.42 13.51
N ASN A 65 -30.74 -31.90 14.69
CA ASN A 65 -31.63 -31.05 15.48
C ASN A 65 -31.15 -29.61 15.76
N ILE A 66 -29.92 -29.22 15.42
CA ILE A 66 -29.39 -27.88 15.81
C ILE A 66 -28.83 -27.11 14.60
N VAL A 67 -29.73 -26.49 13.84
CA VAL A 67 -29.39 -25.61 12.69
C VAL A 67 -28.42 -24.47 13.06
N PRO A 68 -28.52 -23.77 14.22
CA PRO A 68 -27.59 -22.69 14.56
C PRO A 68 -26.12 -23.12 14.68
N ARG A 69 -25.86 -24.41 14.96
CA ARG A 69 -24.51 -24.94 15.19
C ARG A 69 -23.67 -25.04 13.91
N TYR A 70 -24.30 -24.93 12.74
CA TYR A 70 -23.64 -25.07 11.44
C TYR A 70 -23.04 -23.76 10.90
N LYS A 71 -23.42 -22.58 11.42
CA LYS A 71 -22.93 -21.28 10.90
C LYS A 71 -21.41 -21.13 10.96
N ASN A 72 -20.78 -21.65 12.01
CA ASN A 72 -19.34 -21.59 12.25
C ASN A 72 -18.74 -22.99 12.43
N HIS A 73 -19.34 -24.01 11.79
CA HIS A 73 -18.85 -25.38 11.94
C HIS A 73 -17.60 -25.59 11.09
N PRO A 74 -16.53 -26.23 11.62
CA PRO A 74 -15.25 -26.34 10.92
C PRO A 74 -15.33 -27.20 9.64
N LEU A 75 -16.22 -28.20 9.61
CA LEU A 75 -16.29 -29.17 8.50
C LEU A 75 -17.51 -28.99 7.58
N TYR A 76 -18.55 -28.30 8.04
CA TYR A 76 -19.86 -28.33 7.38
C TYR A 76 -20.44 -26.93 7.32
N VAL A 77 -21.23 -26.67 6.28
CA VAL A 77 -21.89 -25.38 6.08
C VAL A 77 -23.19 -25.61 5.32
N LEU A 78 -24.23 -24.87 5.68
CA LEU A 78 -25.46 -24.86 4.90
C LEU A 78 -25.36 -23.82 3.81
N ARG A 79 -25.97 -24.09 2.66
CA ARG A 79 -26.02 -23.12 1.54
C ARG A 79 -26.58 -21.76 1.94
N LYS A 80 -27.55 -21.71 2.87
CA LYS A 80 -28.15 -20.46 3.37
C LYS A 80 -27.23 -19.63 4.26
N ASP A 81 -26.24 -20.26 4.87
CA ASP A 81 -25.33 -19.62 5.84
C ASP A 81 -24.05 -19.11 5.17
N LEU A 82 -23.94 -19.23 3.83
CA LEU A 82 -22.84 -18.66 3.06
C LEU A 82 -22.81 -17.14 3.17
N LEU A 83 -21.62 -16.60 3.41
CA LEU A 83 -21.42 -15.16 3.43
C LEU A 83 -21.57 -14.55 2.04
N LYS A 84 -21.71 -13.23 2.03
CA LYS A 84 -21.85 -12.43 0.80
C LYS A 84 -20.73 -12.73 -0.21
N PHE A 85 -19.48 -12.79 0.25
CA PHE A 85 -18.29 -13.03 -0.56
C PHE A 85 -17.82 -14.50 -0.53
N GLU A 86 -18.73 -15.42 -0.22
CA GLU A 86 -18.46 -16.85 -0.28
C GLU A 86 -19.36 -17.50 -1.33
N ALA A 87 -18.85 -18.57 -1.93
CA ALA A 87 -19.67 -19.50 -2.71
C ALA A 87 -19.09 -20.92 -2.67
N ILE A 88 -19.90 -21.88 -3.09
CA ILE A 88 -19.50 -23.28 -3.19
C ILE A 88 -18.83 -23.49 -4.55
N TYR A 89 -17.66 -24.11 -4.57
CA TYR A 89 -16.94 -24.54 -5.76
C TYR A 89 -16.40 -25.97 -5.57
N PRO A 90 -16.48 -26.86 -6.57
CA PRO A 90 -17.15 -26.68 -7.86
C PRO A 90 -18.67 -26.41 -7.75
N PRO A 91 -19.33 -25.80 -8.76
CA PRO A 91 -20.77 -25.50 -8.71
C PRO A 91 -21.65 -26.73 -8.50
N ASP A 92 -21.18 -27.88 -8.98
CA ASP A 92 -21.81 -29.19 -8.91
C ASP A 92 -21.33 -30.03 -7.69
N ALA A 93 -20.73 -29.38 -6.69
CA ALA A 93 -20.23 -30.07 -5.50
C ALA A 93 -21.31 -30.95 -4.85
N PRO A 94 -20.97 -32.18 -4.43
CA PRO A 94 -21.95 -33.10 -3.86
C PRO A 94 -22.46 -32.59 -2.52
N THR A 95 -23.78 -32.60 -2.35
CA THR A 95 -24.41 -32.35 -1.05
C THR A 95 -24.14 -33.55 -0.14
N LEU A 96 -23.61 -33.30 1.06
CA LEU A 96 -23.41 -34.34 2.06
C LEU A 96 -24.75 -34.84 2.61
N GLY A 97 -25.75 -33.97 2.71
CA GLY A 97 -27.08 -34.36 3.12
C GLY A 97 -28.00 -33.16 3.27
N PHE A 98 -29.18 -33.40 3.83
CA PHE A 98 -30.19 -32.38 4.05
C PHE A 98 -30.54 -32.28 5.52
N ILE A 99 -30.59 -31.06 6.04
CA ILE A 99 -31.04 -30.78 7.41
C ILE A 99 -32.21 -29.81 7.31
N ARG A 100 -33.41 -30.29 7.68
CA ARG A 100 -34.66 -29.52 7.61
C ARG A 100 -34.87 -28.88 6.22
N GLY A 101 -34.60 -29.65 5.16
CA GLY A 101 -34.73 -29.19 3.77
C GLY A 101 -33.59 -28.32 3.25
N HIS A 102 -32.55 -28.05 4.05
CA HIS A 102 -31.38 -27.31 3.59
C HIS A 102 -30.21 -28.24 3.25
N GLU A 103 -29.61 -28.02 2.09
CA GLU A 103 -28.40 -28.70 1.63
C GLU A 103 -27.20 -28.37 2.52
N VAL A 104 -26.51 -29.43 2.97
CA VAL A 104 -25.26 -29.36 3.73
C VAL A 104 -24.11 -29.67 2.78
N PHE A 105 -23.13 -28.77 2.74
CA PHE A 105 -21.90 -28.90 1.98
C PHE A 105 -20.71 -29.05 2.91
N ALA A 106 -19.64 -29.64 2.40
CA ALA A 106 -18.35 -29.63 3.09
C ALA A 106 -17.78 -28.21 3.08
N ARG A 107 -17.20 -27.76 4.21
CA ARG A 107 -16.63 -26.41 4.32
C ARG A 107 -15.45 -26.21 3.37
N GLU A 108 -14.73 -27.28 3.02
CA GLU A 108 -13.65 -27.30 2.02
C GLU A 108 -14.10 -26.86 0.61
N CYS A 109 -15.37 -27.05 0.26
CA CYS A 109 -15.93 -26.60 -1.01
C CYS A 109 -16.31 -25.12 -0.97
N VAL A 110 -16.32 -24.47 0.20
CA VAL A 110 -16.59 -23.03 0.27
C VAL A 110 -15.32 -22.27 -0.02
N LYS A 111 -15.41 -21.40 -1.02
CA LYS A 111 -14.32 -20.56 -1.48
C LYS A 111 -14.68 -19.10 -1.33
N ASN A 112 -13.66 -18.31 -1.00
CA ASN A 112 -13.77 -16.87 -0.93
C ASN A 112 -13.75 -16.30 -2.35
N LEU A 113 -14.60 -15.29 -2.55
CA LEU A 113 -14.70 -14.57 -3.80
C LEU A 113 -14.25 -13.13 -3.57
N HIS A 114 -13.42 -12.65 -4.48
CA HIS A 114 -12.87 -11.31 -4.42
C HIS A 114 -13.21 -10.52 -5.69
N SER A 115 -13.34 -9.20 -5.56
CA SER A 115 -13.45 -8.32 -6.73
C SER A 115 -12.13 -8.29 -7.50
N ARG A 116 -12.17 -7.88 -8.77
CA ARG A 116 -10.96 -7.74 -9.60
C ARG A 116 -9.89 -6.86 -8.92
N GLU A 117 -10.30 -5.75 -8.29
CA GLU A 117 -9.41 -4.88 -7.51
C GLU A 117 -8.80 -5.56 -6.28
N THR A 118 -9.56 -6.42 -5.59
CA THR A 118 -9.05 -7.13 -4.41
C THR A 118 -8.07 -8.23 -4.82
N TRP A 119 -8.31 -8.91 -5.94
CA TRP A 119 -7.37 -9.89 -6.49
C TRP A 119 -6.01 -9.27 -6.86
N VAL A 120 -6.00 -8.05 -7.38
CA VAL A 120 -4.74 -7.33 -7.68
C VAL A 120 -3.89 -7.14 -6.41
N LYS A 121 -4.52 -6.86 -5.26
CA LYS A 121 -3.82 -6.78 -3.96
C LYS A 121 -3.22 -8.11 -3.53
N GLU A 122 -3.77 -9.21 -3.99
CA GLU A 122 -3.22 -10.55 -3.79
C GLU A 122 -2.19 -10.95 -4.85
N ALA A 123 -1.76 -10.02 -5.72
CA ALA A 123 -0.90 -10.25 -6.87
C ALA A 123 -1.49 -11.24 -7.87
N LYS A 124 -2.81 -11.15 -8.10
CA LYS A 124 -3.53 -11.96 -9.08
C LYS A 124 -4.40 -11.11 -9.99
N VAL A 125 -4.60 -11.55 -11.22
CA VAL A 125 -5.51 -10.93 -12.18
C VAL A 125 -6.53 -11.94 -12.65
N VAL A 126 -7.77 -11.50 -12.83
CA VAL A 126 -8.82 -12.34 -13.40
C VAL A 126 -8.52 -12.51 -14.89
N ARG A 127 -8.54 -13.75 -15.37
CA ARG A 127 -8.26 -14.11 -16.76
C ARG A 127 -9.15 -13.32 -17.72
N LEU A 128 -8.65 -13.09 -18.93
CA LEU A 128 -9.37 -12.33 -19.95
C LEU A 128 -10.63 -13.11 -20.40
N GLY A 129 -11.78 -12.45 -20.46
CA GLY A 129 -13.04 -13.06 -20.91
C GLY A 129 -13.81 -13.90 -19.86
N GLU A 130 -13.27 -14.08 -18.66
CA GLU A 130 -13.94 -14.81 -17.58
C GLU A 130 -15.21 -14.09 -17.09
N LYS A 131 -16.29 -14.86 -16.91
CA LYS A 131 -17.57 -14.34 -16.38
C LYS A 131 -17.53 -14.31 -14.84
N PRO A 132 -18.15 -13.32 -14.18
CA PRO A 132 -18.18 -13.28 -12.72
C PRO A 132 -18.91 -14.49 -12.15
N TYR A 133 -18.34 -15.14 -11.15
CA TYR A 133 -18.97 -16.29 -10.49
C TYR A 133 -20.24 -15.89 -9.73
N LYS A 134 -20.21 -14.70 -9.13
CA LYS A 134 -21.31 -14.14 -8.36
C LYS A 134 -21.28 -12.62 -8.52
N ILE A 135 -22.46 -12.01 -8.60
CA ILE A 135 -22.62 -10.56 -8.55
C ILE A 135 -23.25 -10.22 -7.20
N VAL A 136 -22.60 -9.36 -6.43
CA VAL A 136 -23.04 -8.95 -5.10
C VAL A 136 -23.27 -7.45 -5.06
N LYS A 137 -24.05 -6.97 -4.10
CA LYS A 137 -24.18 -5.52 -3.88
C LYS A 137 -22.85 -4.96 -3.40
N ALA A 138 -22.36 -3.85 -3.94
CA ALA A 138 -21.15 -3.20 -3.47
C ALA A 138 -21.36 -2.54 -2.09
N ARG A 139 -20.28 -2.06 -1.48
CA ARG A 139 -20.40 -1.14 -0.34
C ARG A 139 -20.97 0.20 -0.84
N PRO A 140 -21.85 0.86 -0.08
CA PRO A 140 -22.35 2.19 -0.45
C PRO A 140 -21.18 3.16 -0.66
N LYS A 141 -21.21 3.90 -1.76
CA LYS A 141 -20.17 4.87 -2.12
C LYS A 141 -20.77 6.27 -2.10
N TYR A 142 -20.11 7.19 -1.40
CA TYR A 142 -20.47 8.60 -1.43
C TYR A 142 -19.88 9.24 -2.68
N ASP A 143 -20.75 9.74 -3.56
CA ASP A 143 -20.33 10.53 -4.70
C ASP A 143 -20.20 12.00 -4.29
N ARG A 144 -18.98 12.51 -4.35
CA ARG A 144 -18.68 13.90 -3.95
C ARG A 144 -19.25 14.93 -4.93
N MET A 145 -19.48 14.56 -6.19
CA MET A 145 -19.97 15.51 -7.19
C MET A 145 -21.48 15.74 -7.06
N THR A 146 -22.23 14.66 -6.85
CA THR A 146 -23.70 14.72 -6.68
C THR A 146 -24.13 14.89 -5.23
N GLY A 147 -23.25 14.59 -4.26
CA GLY A 147 -23.57 14.60 -2.83
C GLY A 147 -24.46 13.44 -2.39
N ILE A 148 -24.70 12.46 -3.28
CA ILE A 148 -25.62 11.33 -3.06
C ILE A 148 -24.81 10.08 -2.68
N VAL A 149 -25.36 9.30 -1.75
CA VAL A 149 -24.84 7.96 -1.44
C VAL A 149 -25.45 6.97 -2.43
N ILE A 150 -24.63 6.48 -3.37
CA ILE A 150 -25.02 5.43 -4.30
C ILE A 150 -25.02 4.11 -3.53
N LYS A 151 -26.21 3.50 -3.42
CA LYS A 151 -26.42 2.19 -2.79
C LYS A 151 -26.56 1.12 -3.88
N ASP A 152 -26.28 -0.13 -3.53
CA ASP A 152 -26.59 -1.32 -4.33
C ASP A 152 -25.94 -1.41 -5.72
N LEU A 153 -24.82 -0.73 -5.95
CA LEU A 153 -24.03 -0.90 -7.18
C LEU A 153 -23.63 -2.38 -7.35
N PRO A 154 -23.81 -3.02 -8.51
CA PRO A 154 -23.36 -4.40 -8.69
C PRO A 154 -21.84 -4.48 -8.60
N LEU A 155 -21.35 -5.46 -7.87
CA LEU A 155 -19.94 -5.78 -7.71
C LEU A 155 -19.73 -7.23 -8.17
N GLU A 156 -18.96 -7.37 -9.23
CA GLU A 156 -18.51 -8.64 -9.75
C GLU A 156 -17.45 -9.23 -8.84
N VAL A 157 -17.61 -10.51 -8.50
CA VAL A 157 -16.64 -11.25 -7.68
C VAL A 157 -16.30 -12.58 -8.34
N PHE A 158 -15.02 -12.94 -8.21
CA PHE A 158 -14.38 -14.06 -8.89
C PHE A 158 -13.70 -14.96 -7.86
N GLY A 159 -13.63 -16.25 -8.17
CA GLY A 159 -12.93 -17.24 -7.34
C GLY A 159 -11.47 -17.46 -7.75
N GLU A 160 -10.73 -18.19 -6.92
CA GLU A 160 -9.30 -18.49 -7.13
C GLU A 160 -9.01 -19.26 -8.43
N TRP A 161 -9.99 -19.99 -8.97
CA TRP A 161 -9.88 -20.76 -10.21
C TRP A 161 -10.03 -19.90 -11.48
N GLN A 162 -10.51 -18.67 -11.35
CA GLN A 162 -10.71 -17.73 -12.47
C GLN A 162 -9.58 -16.72 -12.63
N VAL A 163 -8.56 -16.82 -11.77
CA VAL A 163 -7.46 -15.87 -11.70
C VAL A 163 -6.15 -16.54 -12.08
N GLU A 164 -5.23 -15.73 -12.55
CA GLU A 164 -3.84 -16.07 -12.82
C GLU A 164 -2.91 -15.12 -12.05
N ASP A 165 -1.65 -15.49 -11.90
CA ASP A 165 -0.69 -14.68 -11.17
C ASP A 165 -0.38 -13.40 -11.95
N TYR A 166 -0.36 -12.27 -11.24
CA TYR A 166 -0.07 -10.98 -11.84
C TYR A 166 1.40 -10.90 -12.23
N ILE A 167 1.67 -10.68 -13.51
CA ILE A 167 3.01 -10.44 -14.03
C ILE A 167 3.16 -8.92 -14.22
N PRO A 168 4.01 -8.24 -13.43
CA PRO A 168 4.23 -6.82 -13.61
C PRO A 168 4.92 -6.56 -14.96
N PRO A 169 4.55 -5.46 -15.65
CA PRO A 169 5.29 -5.04 -16.84
C PRO A 169 6.76 -4.79 -16.48
N PRO A 170 7.73 -5.14 -17.35
CA PRO A 170 9.15 -4.88 -17.09
C PRO A 170 9.47 -3.38 -17.21
N ALA A 171 10.55 -2.95 -16.56
CA ALA A 171 11.12 -1.63 -16.80
C ALA A 171 11.79 -1.57 -18.18
N VAL A 172 11.62 -0.46 -18.90
CA VAL A 172 12.15 -0.23 -20.25
C VAL A 172 12.77 1.16 -20.31
N ASP A 173 13.94 1.28 -20.92
CA ASP A 173 14.69 2.55 -21.09
C ASP A 173 14.95 3.30 -19.78
N GLY A 174 15.28 2.56 -18.72
CA GLY A 174 15.54 3.15 -17.40
C GLY A 174 14.30 3.78 -16.75
N LYS A 175 13.09 3.50 -17.25
CA LYS A 175 11.83 3.99 -16.69
C LYS A 175 11.03 2.90 -16.00
N VAL A 176 10.52 3.24 -14.83
CA VAL A 176 9.69 2.36 -14.02
C VAL A 176 8.24 2.42 -14.55
N PRO A 177 7.59 1.27 -14.76
CA PRO A 177 6.20 1.24 -15.19
C PRO A 177 5.26 1.72 -14.08
N ARG A 178 4.38 2.68 -14.39
CA ARG A 178 3.52 3.35 -13.40
C ARG A 178 2.04 3.14 -13.71
N ASN A 179 1.21 3.23 -12.66
CA ASN A 179 -0.23 3.33 -12.80
C ASN A 179 -0.66 4.74 -13.25
N ALA A 180 -1.96 4.95 -13.46
CA ALA A 180 -2.53 6.24 -13.89
C ALA A 180 -2.27 7.40 -12.90
N TYR A 181 -1.92 7.08 -11.65
CA TYR A 181 -1.58 8.06 -10.61
C TYR A 181 -0.08 8.38 -10.55
N GLY A 182 0.75 7.71 -11.36
CA GLY A 182 2.20 7.90 -11.40
C GLY A 182 2.99 7.09 -10.35
N ASN A 183 2.35 6.12 -9.71
CA ASN A 183 2.93 5.30 -8.64
C ASN A 183 3.03 3.83 -9.07
N VAL A 184 3.80 3.03 -8.33
CA VAL A 184 3.85 1.56 -8.48
C VAL A 184 3.02 0.91 -7.38
N GLU A 185 2.14 -0.01 -7.73
CA GLU A 185 1.37 -0.81 -6.76
C GLU A 185 2.18 -2.05 -6.37
N LEU A 186 2.70 -2.06 -5.14
CA LEU A 186 3.60 -3.10 -4.64
C LEU A 186 3.02 -3.71 -3.35
N PHE A 187 1.87 -4.40 -3.47
CA PHE A 187 1.21 -5.03 -2.32
C PHE A 187 1.90 -6.31 -1.84
N LYS A 188 2.59 -7.00 -2.76
CA LYS A 188 3.40 -8.19 -2.49
C LYS A 188 4.77 -8.06 -3.16
N PRO A 189 5.83 -8.69 -2.61
CA PRO A 189 7.16 -8.65 -3.20
C PRO A 189 7.22 -9.15 -4.65
N CYS A 190 6.36 -10.12 -5.03
CA CYS A 190 6.30 -10.64 -6.40
C CYS A 190 5.73 -9.67 -7.44
N MET A 191 5.16 -8.53 -7.02
CA MET A 191 4.68 -7.48 -7.93
C MET A 191 5.78 -6.52 -8.37
N LEU A 192 7.02 -6.72 -7.91
CA LEU A 192 8.16 -5.90 -8.31
C LEU A 192 8.45 -6.08 -9.81
N PRO A 193 8.44 -5.00 -10.61
CA PRO A 193 8.83 -5.06 -12.01
C PRO A 193 10.24 -5.64 -12.20
N LYS A 194 10.41 -6.48 -13.22
CA LYS A 194 11.73 -7.01 -13.56
C LYS A 194 12.68 -5.87 -13.96
N GLY A 195 13.94 -5.94 -13.49
CA GLY A 195 14.96 -4.90 -13.69
C GLY A 195 14.80 -3.69 -12.77
N THR A 196 13.99 -3.80 -11.71
CA THR A 196 13.82 -2.74 -10.70
C THR A 196 14.08 -3.26 -9.30
N VAL A 197 14.44 -2.35 -8.41
CA VAL A 197 14.71 -2.58 -6.99
C VAL A 197 13.82 -1.66 -6.16
N HIS A 198 13.28 -2.18 -5.06
CA HIS A 198 12.53 -1.43 -4.08
C HIS A 198 13.46 -0.93 -2.96
N LEU A 199 13.58 0.39 -2.82
CA LEU A 199 14.43 1.07 -1.84
C LEU A 199 13.57 1.78 -0.79
N GLN A 200 13.60 1.29 0.44
CA GLN A 200 12.85 1.84 1.58
C GLN A 200 13.61 3.01 2.24
N ILE A 201 13.93 4.03 1.45
CA ILE A 201 14.74 5.18 1.88
C ILE A 201 13.95 6.48 1.78
N ASN A 202 13.92 7.23 2.88
CA ASN A 202 13.24 8.52 2.94
C ASN A 202 14.02 9.61 2.18
N GLY A 203 13.29 10.49 1.50
CA GLY A 203 13.88 11.64 0.79
C GLY A 203 14.57 11.29 -0.53
N LEU A 204 14.59 10.02 -0.95
CA LEU A 204 15.25 9.55 -2.17
C LEU A 204 14.75 10.26 -3.43
N ASN A 205 13.44 10.55 -3.51
CA ASN A 205 12.82 11.29 -4.63
C ASN A 205 13.46 12.66 -4.89
N ARG A 206 13.90 13.37 -3.82
CA ARG A 206 14.55 14.67 -3.99
C ARG A 206 15.89 14.53 -4.70
N VAL A 207 16.65 13.51 -4.35
CA VAL A 207 17.97 13.21 -4.94
C VAL A 207 17.80 12.70 -6.37
N ALA A 208 16.87 11.76 -6.60
CA ALA A 208 16.56 11.23 -7.93
C ALA A 208 16.19 12.34 -8.93
N LYS A 209 15.37 13.31 -8.50
CA LYS A 209 15.02 14.48 -9.32
C LYS A 209 16.20 15.39 -9.66
N LYS A 210 17.18 15.54 -8.76
CA LYS A 210 18.40 16.31 -9.03
C LYS A 210 19.28 15.64 -10.08
N LEU A 211 19.32 14.31 -10.06
CA LEU A 211 20.10 13.50 -11.00
C LEU A 211 19.34 13.15 -12.28
N ASN A 212 18.07 13.56 -12.40
CA ASN A 212 17.20 13.21 -13.52
C ASN A 212 17.05 11.69 -13.74
N ILE A 213 17.05 10.92 -12.64
CA ILE A 213 16.83 9.47 -12.62
C ILE A 213 15.35 9.19 -12.37
N ASP A 214 14.79 8.24 -13.12
CA ASP A 214 13.39 7.85 -12.95
C ASP A 214 13.18 7.06 -11.66
N CYS A 215 12.28 7.55 -10.83
CA CYS A 215 11.99 7.00 -9.51
C CYS A 215 10.48 7.08 -9.30
N ALA A 216 9.85 5.98 -8.87
CA ALA A 216 8.42 5.92 -8.64
C ALA A 216 8.14 5.55 -7.18
N PRO A 217 7.23 6.26 -6.48
CA PRO A 217 6.87 5.88 -5.12
C PRO A 217 6.10 4.55 -5.13
N ALA A 218 6.41 3.67 -4.18
CA ALA A 218 5.73 2.38 -4.05
C ALA A 218 4.55 2.51 -3.09
N VAL A 219 3.35 2.16 -3.56
CA VAL A 219 2.14 2.05 -2.74
C VAL A 219 2.03 0.62 -2.25
N VAL A 220 2.22 0.42 -0.95
CA VAL A 220 2.18 -0.91 -0.32
C VAL A 220 0.83 -1.21 0.32
N GLY A 221 -0.01 -0.19 0.52
CA GLY A 221 -1.28 -0.36 1.18
C GLY A 221 -2.13 0.91 1.18
N PHE A 222 -3.22 0.86 1.94
CA PHE A 222 -4.10 1.98 2.17
C PHE A 222 -4.43 2.08 3.66
N ASP A 223 -4.27 3.27 4.22
CA ASP A 223 -4.65 3.59 5.58
C ASP A 223 -6.03 4.26 5.60
N PHE A 224 -6.81 3.97 6.64
CA PHE A 224 -8.18 4.42 6.81
C PHE A 224 -8.28 5.30 8.05
N HIS A 225 -7.88 6.55 7.92
CA HIS A 225 -8.00 7.55 8.98
C HIS A 225 -8.79 8.77 8.49
N CYS A 226 -9.25 9.60 9.44
CA CYS A 226 -9.96 10.84 9.16
C CYS A 226 -11.20 10.70 8.25
N GLY A 227 -11.88 9.54 8.29
CA GLY A 227 -13.05 9.26 7.44
C GLY A 227 -12.73 9.09 5.95
N GLY A 228 -11.46 8.91 5.59
CA GLY A 228 -10.98 8.70 4.22
C GLY A 228 -10.18 7.41 4.08
N SER A 229 -9.76 7.13 2.84
CA SER A 229 -8.77 6.10 2.51
C SER A 229 -7.60 6.79 1.82
N HIS A 230 -6.40 6.58 2.34
CA HIS A 230 -5.18 7.24 1.91
C HIS A 230 -4.14 6.18 1.50
N PRO A 231 -3.47 6.33 0.34
CA PRO A 231 -2.43 5.39 -0.04
C PRO A 231 -1.25 5.49 0.92
N THR A 232 -0.78 4.35 1.41
CA THR A 232 0.42 4.23 2.23
C THR A 232 1.60 4.00 1.31
N TYR A 233 2.52 4.96 1.32
CA TYR A 233 3.77 4.88 0.57
C TYR A 233 4.85 4.27 1.44
N ASP A 234 5.62 3.35 0.87
CA ASP A 234 6.80 2.79 1.52
C ASP A 234 7.93 2.74 0.49
N GLY A 235 8.91 3.62 0.65
CA GLY A 235 10.05 3.69 -0.26
C GLY A 235 9.71 4.02 -1.71
N PHE A 236 10.65 3.68 -2.57
CA PHE A 236 10.65 3.98 -4.00
C PHE A 236 11.13 2.78 -4.81
N VAL A 237 10.56 2.60 -6.00
CA VAL A 237 11.03 1.66 -7.00
C VAL A 237 11.90 2.41 -8.01
N VAL A 238 13.09 1.86 -8.27
CA VAL A 238 14.11 2.43 -9.17
C VAL A 238 14.66 1.32 -10.05
N CYS A 239 15.08 1.64 -11.27
CA CYS A 239 15.77 0.67 -12.13
C CYS A 239 17.12 0.27 -11.52
N GLU A 240 17.47 -1.01 -11.64
CA GLU A 240 18.66 -1.61 -11.04
C GLU A 240 19.96 -0.88 -11.45
N GLU A 241 20.04 -0.45 -12.70
CA GLU A 241 21.19 0.26 -13.28
C GLU A 241 21.54 1.60 -12.60
N PHE A 242 20.59 2.23 -11.90
CA PHE A 242 20.78 3.54 -11.27
C PHE A 242 20.89 3.47 -9.74
N VAL A 243 20.82 2.28 -9.15
CA VAL A 243 20.77 2.12 -7.69
C VAL A 243 22.04 2.68 -7.04
N ASP A 244 23.22 2.30 -7.52
CA ASP A 244 24.49 2.71 -6.93
C ASP A 244 24.69 4.23 -6.99
N ILE A 245 24.48 4.82 -8.18
CA ILE A 245 24.59 6.27 -8.41
C ILE A 245 23.63 7.03 -7.47
N LEU A 246 22.41 6.51 -7.29
CA LEU A 246 21.39 7.15 -6.49
C LEU A 246 21.70 7.06 -4.98
N LEU A 247 22.23 5.92 -4.52
CA LEU A 247 22.64 5.71 -3.13
C LEU A 247 23.83 6.60 -2.77
N ASP A 248 24.84 6.68 -3.63
CA ASP A 248 26.00 7.55 -3.41
C ASP A 248 25.61 9.02 -3.32
N ALA A 249 24.77 9.49 -4.25
CA ALA A 249 24.27 10.86 -4.21
C ALA A 249 23.37 11.13 -2.99
N TRP A 250 22.63 10.11 -2.53
CA TRP A 250 21.83 10.24 -1.32
C TRP A 250 22.69 10.36 -0.06
N ASN A 251 23.76 9.57 0.05
CA ASN A 251 24.73 9.68 1.13
C ASN A 251 25.38 11.07 1.16
N GLN A 252 25.79 11.60 0.00
CA GLN A 252 26.33 12.96 -0.10
C GLN A 252 25.32 14.03 0.33
N GLU A 253 24.05 13.91 -0.07
CA GLU A 253 22.99 14.84 0.33
C GLU A 253 22.71 14.78 1.85
N LEU A 254 22.80 13.60 2.46
CA LEU A 254 22.66 13.45 3.90
C LEU A 254 23.78 14.19 4.64
N GLU A 255 25.03 13.97 4.26
CA GLU A 255 26.18 14.66 4.86
C GLU A 255 26.08 16.17 4.72
N GLU A 256 25.72 16.66 3.53
CA GLU A 256 25.59 18.09 3.28
C GLU A 256 24.41 18.68 4.06
N SER A 257 23.31 17.95 4.18
CA SER A 257 22.15 18.35 4.98
C SER A 257 22.49 18.43 6.47
N GLU A 258 23.29 17.49 6.97
CA GLU A 258 23.76 17.50 8.35
C GLU A 258 24.70 18.68 8.61
N LYS A 259 25.69 18.93 7.74
CA LYS A 259 26.55 20.12 7.82
C LYS A 259 25.73 21.41 7.82
N ARG A 260 24.75 21.53 6.91
CA ARG A 260 23.81 22.66 6.86
C ARG A 260 22.98 22.80 8.14
N ARG A 261 22.61 21.70 8.80
CA ARG A 261 21.87 21.70 10.07
C ARG A 261 22.76 22.15 11.23
N GLN A 262 23.99 21.65 11.30
CA GLN A 262 25.00 22.05 12.28
C GLN A 262 25.34 23.54 12.14
N ASP A 263 25.61 24.03 10.92
CA ASP A 263 25.86 25.46 10.67
C ASP A 263 24.70 26.34 11.12
N LYS A 264 23.46 25.92 10.87
CA LYS A 264 22.26 26.65 11.32
C LYS A 264 22.14 26.63 12.84
N HIS A 265 22.44 25.50 13.48
CA HIS A 265 22.44 25.37 14.92
C HIS A 265 23.49 26.30 15.54
N ASP A 266 24.72 26.26 15.06
CA ASP A 266 25.83 27.04 15.59
C ASP A 266 25.60 28.54 15.39
N LYS A 267 25.11 28.96 14.21
CA LYS A 267 24.69 30.35 13.97
C LYS A 267 23.63 30.81 14.98
N ARG A 268 22.68 29.95 15.37
CA ARG A 268 21.68 30.27 16.41
C ARG A 268 22.32 30.35 17.79
N VAL A 269 23.19 29.42 18.15
CA VAL A 269 23.91 29.40 19.42
C VAL A 269 24.75 30.67 19.57
N TYR A 270 25.63 30.97 18.60
CA TYR A 270 26.44 32.18 18.60
C TYR A 270 25.59 33.46 18.57
N GLY A 271 24.48 33.46 17.81
CA GLY A 271 23.53 34.57 17.81
C GLY A 271 22.90 34.82 19.19
N ASN A 272 22.53 33.75 19.90
CA ASN A 272 21.97 33.83 21.25
C ASN A 272 23.00 34.29 22.28
N TRP A 273 24.23 33.75 22.23
CA TRP A 273 25.34 34.20 23.07
C TRP A 273 25.66 35.68 22.85
N ARG A 274 25.72 36.11 21.59
CA ARG A 274 25.92 37.52 21.24
C ARG A 274 24.82 38.40 21.82
N ARG A 275 23.56 37.97 21.77
CA ARG A 275 22.42 38.69 22.36
C ARG A 275 22.52 38.75 23.89
N LEU A 276 22.89 37.65 24.55
CA LEU A 276 23.08 37.57 26.00
C LEU A 276 24.18 38.52 26.47
N ILE A 277 25.37 38.42 25.88
CA ILE A 277 26.53 39.25 26.24
C ILE A 277 26.22 40.73 26.03
N LYS A 278 25.63 41.10 24.88
CA LYS A 278 25.18 42.48 24.65
C LYS A 278 24.17 42.95 25.70
N GLY A 279 23.23 42.09 26.08
CA GLY A 279 22.26 42.38 27.13
C GLY A 279 22.91 42.62 28.50
N LEU A 280 23.90 41.81 28.86
CA LEU A 280 24.67 41.96 30.10
C LEU A 280 25.49 43.26 30.11
N LEU A 281 26.20 43.57 29.01
CA LEU A 281 26.97 44.80 28.87
C LEU A 281 26.08 46.05 28.91
N ILE A 282 24.92 46.01 28.26
CA ILE A 282 23.94 47.11 28.32
C ILE A 282 23.45 47.29 29.76
N ARG A 283 23.12 46.19 30.45
CA ARG A 283 22.67 46.23 31.85
C ARG A 283 23.74 46.81 32.77
N GLU A 284 24.99 46.39 32.62
CA GLU A 284 26.12 46.93 33.39
C GLU A 284 26.35 48.41 33.10
N ARG A 285 26.34 48.83 31.83
CA ARG A 285 26.44 50.25 31.46
C ARG A 285 25.31 51.08 32.03
N LEU A 286 24.08 50.55 32.03
CA LEU A 286 22.93 51.22 32.65
C LEU A 286 23.09 51.29 34.15
N GLN A 287 23.57 50.24 34.81
CA GLN A 287 23.89 50.26 36.24
C GLN A 287 24.95 51.31 36.54
N ALA A 288 26.06 51.39 35.81
CA ALA A 288 27.11 52.38 36.06
C ALA A 288 26.64 53.84 35.85
N ARG A 289 25.76 54.09 34.88
CA ARG A 289 25.24 55.44 34.57
C ARG A 289 24.08 55.87 35.45
N TYR A 290 23.26 54.91 35.85
CA TYR A 290 22.07 55.11 36.66
C TYR A 290 22.18 54.27 37.92
N SER A 291 23.36 54.25 38.55
CA SER A 291 23.49 53.79 39.93
C SER A 291 22.60 54.70 40.75
N PHE A 292 21.31 54.37 40.83
CA PHE A 292 20.53 54.64 42.00
C PHE A 292 21.36 53.96 43.08
N GLU A 293 22.12 54.77 43.82
CA GLU A 293 22.53 54.40 45.15
C GLU A 293 21.36 53.64 45.74
N ARG A 294 21.62 52.43 46.21
CA ARG A 294 20.64 51.69 46.99
C ARG A 294 20.52 52.47 48.29
N GLN A 295 19.84 53.62 48.25
CA GLN A 295 19.34 54.31 49.42
C GLN A 295 18.41 53.31 50.06
N GLU A 296 18.83 52.80 51.21
CA GLU A 296 18.00 52.11 52.17
C GLU A 296 16.95 53.09 52.72
N ASP A 297 16.06 53.60 51.87
CA ASP A 297 14.96 54.41 52.32
C ASP A 297 13.68 53.57 52.37
N SER A 298 13.50 53.05 53.57
CA SER A 298 12.23 52.69 54.19
C SER A 298 11.04 53.48 53.65
N SER A 299 10.35 52.96 52.65
CA SER A 299 8.99 53.38 52.35
C SER A 299 8.19 52.24 51.73
N LYS A 300 7.24 51.75 52.53
CA LYS A 300 6.24 50.75 52.15
C LYS A 300 5.31 51.32 51.07
N GLY A 301 5.73 51.28 49.81
CA GLY A 301 4.89 51.61 48.65
C GLY A 301 4.41 50.34 47.94
N LYS A 302 3.18 49.88 48.24
CA LYS A 302 2.53 48.78 47.50
C LYS A 302 2.33 49.16 46.03
N LEU A 303 3.24 48.77 45.14
CA LEU A 303 3.04 48.81 43.69
C LEU A 303 2.25 47.56 43.25
N LYS A 304 0.96 47.78 42.97
CA LYS A 304 0.06 46.78 42.38
C LYS A 304 0.57 46.36 41.00
N VAL A 305 1.06 45.13 40.88
CA VAL A 305 1.32 44.47 39.60
C VAL A 305 -0.02 44.24 38.89
N LYS A 306 -0.35 45.07 37.89
CA LYS A 306 -1.41 44.75 36.93
C LYS A 306 -0.90 43.61 36.04
N LYS A 307 -1.30 42.38 36.35
CA LYS A 307 -1.18 41.23 35.43
C LYS A 307 -1.91 41.59 34.12
N ARG A 308 -1.16 41.92 33.07
CA ARG A 308 -1.70 41.94 31.71
C ARG A 308 -2.00 40.49 31.33
N LYS A 309 -3.28 40.10 31.41
CA LYS A 309 -3.77 38.87 30.77
C LYS A 309 -3.50 39.02 29.27
N ILE A 310 -2.51 38.28 28.76
CA ILE A 310 -2.43 38.00 27.33
C ILE A 310 -3.63 37.10 27.03
N LYS A 311 -4.70 37.70 26.51
CA LYS A 311 -5.80 36.93 25.91
C LYS A 311 -5.21 36.28 24.66
N ARG A 312 -4.95 34.97 24.71
CA ARG A 312 -4.91 34.14 23.51
C ARG A 312 -6.33 34.15 22.95
N SER A 313 -6.63 35.09 22.07
CA SER A 313 -7.83 35.00 21.24
C SER A 313 -7.59 33.89 20.24
N ILE A 314 -8.12 32.70 20.53
CA ILE A 314 -8.44 31.73 19.49
C ILE A 314 -9.63 32.34 18.76
N PRO A 315 -9.53 32.69 17.47
CA PRO A 315 -10.69 33.15 16.73
C PRO A 315 -11.64 31.96 16.59
N SER A 316 -12.82 32.04 17.23
CA SER A 316 -13.93 31.17 16.89
C SER A 316 -14.34 31.48 15.45
N PHE A 317 -14.01 30.59 14.52
CA PHE A 317 -14.56 30.62 13.17
C PHE A 317 -16.08 30.41 13.28
N ALA A 318 -16.82 31.51 13.16
CA ALA A 318 -18.25 31.47 12.90
C ALA A 318 -18.45 31.19 11.40
N TRP A 319 -19.10 30.07 11.10
CA TRP A 319 -19.57 29.77 9.75
C TRP A 319 -20.59 30.83 9.33
N ARG A 320 -20.26 31.60 8.29
CA ARG A 320 -21.23 32.40 7.55
C ARG A 320 -21.38 31.73 6.18
N GLU A 321 -22.54 31.11 5.98
CA GLU A 321 -22.96 30.61 4.68
C GLU A 321 -23.11 31.78 3.72
N THR A 322 -22.20 31.90 2.77
CA THR A 322 -22.43 32.65 1.54
C THR A 322 -21.92 31.82 0.38
N GLY A 323 -22.85 31.24 -0.37
CA GLY A 323 -22.54 30.49 -1.58
C GLY A 323 -22.05 31.40 -2.70
N LYS A 324 -20.90 31.02 -3.30
CA LYS A 324 -20.62 30.96 -4.74
C LYS A 324 -19.14 30.61 -4.98
N PRO A 325 -18.79 29.98 -6.12
CA PRO A 325 -17.60 29.14 -6.25
C PRO A 325 -16.35 29.93 -6.63
N PHE A 326 -15.20 29.55 -6.07
CA PHE A 326 -13.90 30.09 -6.48
C PHE A 326 -12.99 28.99 -7.02
N ARG A 327 -12.43 29.25 -8.22
CA ARG A 327 -11.59 28.37 -9.04
C ARG A 327 -10.25 28.07 -8.37
N LYS A 328 -9.77 26.84 -8.48
CA LYS A 328 -8.41 26.46 -8.07
C LYS A 328 -7.43 26.70 -9.22
N ASN A 329 -6.35 27.42 -8.93
CA ASN A 329 -5.03 27.20 -9.53
C ASN A 329 -3.94 27.55 -8.50
N SER A 330 -2.79 26.89 -8.66
CA SER A 330 -1.50 27.02 -7.97
C SER A 330 -1.31 26.38 -6.59
N SER A 331 -0.59 25.25 -6.61
CA SER A 331 0.56 24.91 -5.76
C SER A 331 0.65 25.57 -4.38
N PHE A 332 0.49 24.77 -3.33
CA PHE A 332 0.87 25.16 -1.98
C PHE A 332 1.76 24.08 -1.36
N ASN A 333 3.03 24.44 -1.14
CA ASN A 333 3.97 23.73 -0.30
C ASN A 333 3.47 23.78 1.16
N THR A 334 3.43 22.63 1.82
CA THR A 334 3.23 22.54 3.27
C THR A 334 4.51 22.91 4.01
N PRO A 335 4.46 23.72 5.09
CA PRO A 335 5.61 23.91 5.97
C PRO A 335 5.75 22.74 6.94
N ASP A 336 6.98 22.23 7.06
CA ASP A 336 7.39 21.20 8.00
C ASP A 336 7.04 21.59 9.46
N GLN A 337 6.31 20.70 10.14
CA GLN A 337 6.18 20.72 11.60
C GLN A 337 7.31 19.87 12.19
N ASP A 338 8.45 20.51 12.48
CA ASP A 338 9.50 19.92 13.32
C ASP A 338 9.05 19.98 14.79
N SER A 339 8.50 18.88 15.28
CA SER A 339 8.37 18.61 16.72
C SER A 339 9.61 17.90 17.23
N ASN A 340 10.33 18.56 18.13
CA ASN A 340 11.38 18.00 18.98
C ASN A 340 10.99 16.63 19.54
N LEU A 341 11.80 15.61 19.23
CA LEU A 341 11.95 14.40 20.02
C LEU A 341 13.42 13.96 19.91
N ASP A 342 14.21 14.36 20.90
CA ASP A 342 15.49 13.74 21.20
C ASP A 342 15.25 12.27 21.58
N LEU A 343 15.82 11.33 20.83
CA LEU A 343 15.93 9.93 21.23
C LEU A 343 17.42 9.53 21.25
N PRO A 344 17.88 8.81 22.28
CA PRO A 344 19.28 8.44 22.41
C PRO A 344 19.65 7.27 21.49
N ILE A 345 20.88 7.36 20.99
CA ILE A 345 21.58 6.36 20.18
C ILE A 345 21.80 5.11 21.03
N ASN A 346 21.25 3.97 20.60
CA ASN A 346 21.72 2.65 21.02
C ASN A 346 22.46 2.02 19.84
N SER A 347 23.79 1.92 19.99
CA SER A 347 24.69 1.19 19.12
C SER A 347 24.42 -0.31 19.22
N GLY A 348 24.04 -0.92 18.10
CA GLY A 348 23.89 -2.36 17.96
C GLY A 348 24.39 -2.80 16.58
N LEU A 349 25.71 -2.70 16.38
CA LEU A 349 26.42 -3.41 15.31
C LEU A 349 26.37 -4.90 15.63
N VAL A 350 25.70 -5.70 14.79
CA VAL A 350 25.87 -7.15 14.79
C VAL A 350 26.69 -7.50 13.55
N TYR A 351 27.99 -7.68 13.77
CA TYR A 351 28.87 -8.40 12.86
C TYR A 351 28.53 -9.90 12.95
N CYS A 352 28.38 -10.52 11.79
CA CYS A 352 28.31 -11.97 11.66
C CYS A 352 29.69 -12.44 11.22
N GLU A 353 30.44 -13.08 12.12
CA GLU A 353 31.65 -13.82 11.73
C GLU A 353 31.64 -15.23 12.31
N SER A 354 31.94 -16.14 11.39
CA SER A 354 32.16 -17.57 11.51
C SER A 354 33.50 -17.89 12.17
N SER A 355 33.54 -18.91 13.03
CA SER A 355 34.66 -19.89 13.21
C SER A 355 34.47 -20.59 14.58
N ALA A 356 34.25 -21.91 14.63
CA ALA A 356 35.28 -22.96 14.62
C ALA A 356 36.23 -22.92 15.84
N LEU A 357 36.16 -24.02 16.61
CA LEU A 357 37.25 -24.74 17.29
C LEU A 357 38.17 -23.93 18.23
N ASP A 358 38.15 -24.23 19.54
CA ASP A 358 39.07 -25.22 20.15
C ASP A 358 39.15 -25.13 21.68
N PHE A 359 39.27 -26.32 22.28
CA PHE A 359 40.07 -26.72 23.44
C PHE A 359 39.91 -26.19 24.88
N ALA A 360 40.12 -27.19 25.75
CA ALA A 360 40.63 -27.18 27.12
C ALA A 360 39.60 -26.90 28.25
N ALA A 361 39.57 -27.62 29.37
CA ALA A 361 40.25 -28.81 29.89
C ALA A 361 39.61 -29.15 31.27
N ILE A 362 40.11 -30.21 31.91
CA ILE A 362 40.05 -30.52 33.37
C ILE A 362 38.77 -31.26 33.82
N GLU A 363 38.76 -32.40 34.52
CA GLU A 363 39.72 -33.43 34.94
C GLU A 363 38.90 -34.50 35.70
N VAL A 364 39.40 -35.74 35.72
CA VAL A 364 39.30 -36.74 36.81
C VAL A 364 37.93 -37.34 37.16
N GLY A 365 37.85 -38.67 36.98
CA GLY A 365 36.82 -39.54 37.57
C GLY A 365 36.65 -40.84 36.80
#